data_AF-A0A0N1NZY7-F1
#
_entry.id   AF-A0A0N1NZY7-F1
#
_cell.length_a   1.000
_cell.length_b   1.000
_cell.length_c   1.000
_cell.angle_alpha   90.00
_cell.angle_beta   90.00
_cell.angle_gamma   90.00
#
_symmetry.space_group_name_H-M   'P 1'
#
loop_
_entity.id
_entity.type
_entity.pdbx_description
1 polymer ?
#
loop_
_entity_poly.entity_id
_entity_poly.type
_entity_poly.pdbx_seq_one_letter_code
_entity_poly.pdbx_strand_id
1 'polypeptide(L)'
;MEDTDNPEDVQESNIATQDDEKKSTDSVEAKKSQPTNTQRFYLTRGNSAIQAFNDRRWKACYSISTELLADPRLPSFWRAQCNLLMATRDDPTAVEYAKSAVKWADRVLEHKPTDAALLKIRREAQSILDDQPDTAEDAGTPDPPPKK
;
A
#
# COMPACT_ATOMS: atom_id res chain seq x y z
N MET A 1 46.76 54.57 14.27
CA MET A 1 46.26 55.88 13.83
C MET A 1 45.10 55.58 12.92
N GLU A 2 43.94 56.03 13.38
CA GLU A 2 42.66 56.05 12.70
C GLU A 2 42.76 56.76 11.35
N ASP A 3 41.79 56.53 10.47
CA ASP A 3 41.03 57.57 9.74
C ASP A 3 40.08 56.90 8.72
N THR A 4 38.77 56.82 9.05
CA THR A 4 37.63 57.64 8.56
C THR A 4 37.03 57.06 7.26
N ASP A 5 35.81 56.50 7.23
CA ASP A 5 34.46 57.12 7.22
C ASP A 5 33.87 57.19 5.78
N ASN A 6 32.60 56.73 5.70
CA ASN A 6 31.52 56.76 4.70
C ASN A 6 31.56 57.88 3.59
N PRO A 7 30.73 57.90 2.50
CA PRO A 7 29.33 57.42 2.43
C PRO A 7 28.79 56.86 1.07
N GLU A 8 27.55 56.34 1.17
CA GLU A 8 26.42 56.32 0.21
C GLU A 8 26.65 56.55 -1.30
N ASP A 9 26.07 55.68 -2.13
CA ASP A 9 25.32 56.15 -3.29
C ASP A 9 24.09 55.29 -3.56
N VAL A 10 22.95 55.98 -3.55
CA VAL A 10 21.59 55.52 -3.80
C VAL A 10 21.36 55.67 -5.29
N GLN A 11 21.01 54.58 -5.98
CA GLN A 11 20.31 54.71 -7.26
C GLN A 11 19.01 53.92 -7.23
N GLU A 12 17.96 54.65 -6.83
CA GLU A 12 16.64 54.48 -7.42
C GLU A 12 16.73 54.75 -8.93
N SER A 13 16.19 53.84 -9.73
CA SER A 13 15.65 54.18 -11.04
C SER A 13 14.48 53.23 -11.33
N ASN A 14 13.29 53.79 -11.14
CA ASN A 14 12.06 53.36 -11.79
C ASN A 14 12.30 53.18 -13.31
N ILE A 15 11.60 52.24 -13.94
CA ILE A 15 10.68 52.50 -15.07
C ILE A 15 10.16 51.19 -15.71
N ALA A 16 8.86 51.25 -16.04
CA ALA A 16 8.11 50.51 -17.05
C ALA A 16 7.67 49.06 -16.79
N THR A 17 6.40 48.96 -16.37
CA THR A 17 5.46 47.92 -16.78
C THR A 17 5.38 47.83 -18.31
N GLN A 18 5.56 46.63 -18.85
CA GLN A 18 4.91 46.22 -20.10
C GLN A 18 4.41 44.78 -19.94
N ASP A 19 3.09 44.65 -20.06
CA ASP A 19 2.37 43.43 -20.39
C ASP A 19 2.94 42.83 -21.68
N ASP A 20 3.38 41.57 -21.64
CA ASP A 20 3.52 40.75 -22.84
C ASP A 20 3.29 39.28 -22.46
N GLU A 21 2.02 38.92 -22.51
CA GLU A 21 1.44 37.64 -22.89
C GLU A 21 2.46 36.56 -23.33
N LYS A 22 2.98 35.77 -22.38
CA LYS A 22 3.69 34.52 -22.69
C LYS A 22 3.28 33.37 -21.77
N LYS A 23 2.38 32.55 -22.33
CA LYS A 23 2.49 31.08 -22.34
C LYS A 23 2.64 30.41 -20.96
N SER A 24 1.54 30.33 -20.23
CA SER A 24 1.37 29.30 -19.19
C SER A 24 1.07 27.95 -19.85
N THR A 25 2.10 27.35 -20.44
CA THR A 25 2.12 25.90 -20.63
C THR A 25 2.61 25.27 -19.34
N ASP A 26 1.71 24.50 -18.72
CA ASP A 26 1.97 23.14 -18.28
C ASP A 26 3.32 22.91 -17.59
N SER A 27 3.33 23.03 -16.27
CA SER A 27 4.23 22.28 -15.41
C SER A 27 3.54 22.09 -14.07
N VAL A 28 2.56 21.18 -14.07
CA VAL A 28 2.22 20.44 -12.84
C VAL A 28 3.42 19.53 -12.56
N GLU A 29 4.50 20.15 -12.11
CA GLU A 29 5.66 19.46 -11.60
C GLU A 29 5.17 18.71 -10.37
N ALA A 30 4.91 17.42 -10.55
CA ALA A 30 4.55 16.50 -9.51
C ALA A 30 5.62 16.59 -8.42
N LYS A 31 5.37 17.42 -7.39
CA LYS A 31 6.09 17.35 -6.13
C LYS A 31 5.97 15.90 -5.70
N LYS A 32 7.03 15.12 -5.90
CA LYS A 32 7.19 13.79 -5.30
C LYS A 32 7.31 14.05 -3.81
N SER A 33 6.14 14.21 -3.17
CA SER A 33 6.01 14.46 -1.75
C SER A 33 6.79 13.36 -1.03
N GLN A 34 7.83 13.77 -0.31
CA GLN A 34 8.61 12.83 0.48
C GLN A 34 7.68 12.06 1.41
N PRO A 35 7.92 10.75 1.61
CA PRO A 35 7.06 9.97 2.46
C PRO A 35 7.10 10.52 3.89
N THR A 36 5.92 10.64 4.51
CA THR A 36 5.79 11.07 5.91
C THR A 36 6.49 10.09 6.85
N ASN A 37 6.82 10.49 8.08
CA ASN A 37 7.43 9.59 9.07
C ASN A 37 6.61 8.31 9.27
N THR A 38 5.28 8.42 9.26
CA THR A 38 4.35 7.29 9.33
C THR A 38 4.45 6.38 8.09
N GLN A 39 4.52 6.96 6.89
CA GLN A 39 4.70 6.18 5.66
C GLN A 39 6.05 5.45 5.63
N ARG A 40 7.14 6.13 6.05
CA ARG A 40 8.47 5.52 6.17
C ARG A 40 8.48 4.37 7.17
N PHE A 41 7.78 4.51 8.29
CA PHE A 41 7.63 3.46 9.28
C PHE A 41 6.99 2.21 8.69
N TYR A 42 5.79 2.33 8.08
CA TYR A 42 5.11 1.17 7.50
C TYR A 42 5.85 0.56 6.32
N LEU A 43 6.49 1.39 5.49
CA LEU A 43 7.36 0.91 4.41
C LEU A 43 8.51 0.05 4.95
N THR A 44 9.21 0.53 5.99
CA THR A 44 10.34 -0.19 6.60
C THR A 44 9.89 -1.51 7.21
N ARG A 45 8.76 -1.50 7.93
CA ARG A 45 8.20 -2.68 8.57
C ARG A 45 7.65 -3.69 7.55
N GLY A 46 6.93 -3.24 6.52
CA GLY A 46 6.46 -4.08 5.42
C GLY A 46 7.62 -4.74 4.68
N ASN A 47 8.68 -3.99 4.35
CA ASN A 47 9.89 -4.54 3.73
C ASN A 47 10.56 -5.59 4.62
N SER A 48 10.58 -5.39 5.94
CA SER A 48 11.12 -6.37 6.88
C SER A 48 10.30 -7.68 6.91
N ALA A 49 8.97 -7.59 6.81
CA ALA A 49 8.10 -8.76 6.70
C ALA A 49 8.36 -9.53 5.39
N ILE A 50 8.46 -8.81 4.26
CA ILE A 50 8.79 -9.41 2.94
C ILE A 50 10.16 -10.09 2.97
N GLN A 51 11.18 -9.45 3.55
CA GLN A 51 12.49 -10.05 3.67
C GLN A 51 12.44 -11.33 4.51
N ALA A 52 11.75 -11.30 5.65
CA ALA A 52 11.57 -12.48 6.49
C ALA A 52 10.82 -13.61 5.75
N PHE A 53 9.83 -13.28 4.91
CA PHE A 53 9.14 -14.23 4.06
C PHE A 53 10.10 -14.87 3.04
N ASN A 54 10.86 -14.06 2.31
CA ASN A 54 11.83 -14.53 1.31
C ASN A 54 12.94 -15.40 1.94
N ASP A 55 13.37 -15.06 3.16
CA ASP A 55 14.34 -15.84 3.94
C ASP A 55 13.75 -17.12 4.56
N ARG A 56 12.47 -17.43 4.33
CA ARG A 56 11.74 -18.53 4.98
C ARG A 56 11.71 -18.45 6.52
N ARG A 57 11.91 -17.25 7.08
CA ARG A 57 11.81 -16.97 8.52
C ARG A 57 10.36 -16.70 8.90
N TRP A 58 9.52 -17.72 8.76
CA TRP A 58 8.06 -17.59 8.86
C TRP A 58 7.55 -17.01 10.17
N LYS A 59 8.18 -17.36 11.31
CA LYS A 59 7.81 -16.81 12.63
C LYS A 59 8.03 -15.29 12.69
N ALA A 60 9.13 -14.80 12.11
CA ALA A 60 9.44 -13.38 12.07
C ALA A 60 8.48 -12.63 11.12
N CYS A 61 8.23 -13.19 9.92
CA CYS A 61 7.24 -12.65 8.99
C CYS A 61 5.87 -12.52 9.65
N TYR A 62 5.39 -13.59 10.30
CA TYR A 62 4.11 -13.58 11.01
C TYR A 62 4.08 -12.50 12.09
N SER A 63 5.08 -12.46 12.97
CA SER A 63 5.13 -11.48 14.07
C SER A 63 5.07 -10.04 13.57
N ILE A 64 5.80 -9.70 12.50
CA ILE A 64 5.82 -8.36 11.93
C ILE A 64 4.48 -8.03 11.27
N SER A 65 3.90 -8.96 10.51
CA SER A 65 2.59 -8.77 9.87
C SER A 65 1.48 -8.58 10.90
N THR A 66 1.48 -9.34 12.00
CA THR A 66 0.50 -9.17 13.09
C THR A 66 0.64 -7.81 13.77
N GLU A 67 1.87 -7.35 14.05
CA GLU A 67 2.12 -6.01 14.61
C GLU A 67 1.56 -4.91 13.68
N LEU A 68 1.79 -5.03 12.39
CA LEU A 68 1.28 -4.08 11.40
C LEU A 68 -0.25 -4.06 11.33
N LEU A 69 -0.89 -5.23 11.31
CA LEU A 69 -2.34 -5.34 11.19
C LEU A 69 -3.09 -4.87 12.44
N ALA A 70 -2.45 -4.88 13.60
CA ALA A 70 -3.00 -4.32 14.83
C ALA A 70 -3.17 -2.79 14.77
N ASP A 71 -2.47 -2.08 13.87
CA ASP A 71 -2.60 -0.62 13.75
C ASP A 71 -3.79 -0.22 12.87
N PRO A 72 -4.85 0.42 13.42
CA PRO A 72 -6.01 0.87 12.65
C PRO A 72 -5.69 1.90 11.57
N ARG A 73 -4.56 2.61 11.68
CA ARG A 73 -4.15 3.67 10.73
C ARG A 73 -3.37 3.14 9.54
N LEU A 74 -3.08 1.83 9.51
CA LEU A 74 -2.32 1.21 8.44
C LEU A 74 -3.04 1.41 7.09
N PRO A 75 -2.38 2.03 6.08
CA PRO A 75 -2.99 2.21 4.77
C PRO A 75 -3.43 0.90 4.13
N SER A 76 -4.54 0.92 3.38
CA SER A 76 -5.16 -0.24 2.72
C SER A 76 -4.16 -1.07 1.88
N PHE A 77 -3.21 -0.43 1.20
CA PHE A 77 -2.17 -1.12 0.44
C PHE A 77 -1.31 -2.03 1.33
N TRP A 78 -0.80 -1.50 2.44
CA TRP A 78 0.04 -2.27 3.37
C TRP A 78 -0.78 -3.36 4.08
N ARG A 79 -2.06 -3.10 4.37
CA ARG A 79 -2.99 -4.12 4.87
C ARG A 79 -3.13 -5.28 3.89
N ALA A 80 -3.36 -4.99 2.61
CA ALA A 80 -3.47 -6.02 1.57
C ALA A 80 -2.20 -6.88 1.49
N GLN A 81 -1.03 -6.23 1.52
CA GLN A 81 0.25 -6.92 1.50
C GLN A 81 0.48 -7.80 2.74
N CYS A 82 0.23 -7.30 3.95
CA CYS A 82 0.41 -8.06 5.18
C CYS A 82 -0.54 -9.28 5.24
N ASN A 83 -1.80 -9.10 4.83
CA ASN A 83 -2.76 -10.19 4.75
C ASN A 83 -2.31 -11.26 3.75
N LEU A 84 -1.83 -10.89 2.57
CA LEU A 84 -1.30 -11.87 1.61
C LEU A 84 -0.12 -12.66 2.19
N LEU A 85 0.83 -12.00 2.85
CA LEU A 85 1.97 -12.67 3.48
C LEU A 85 1.58 -13.66 4.57
N MET A 86 0.43 -13.46 5.24
CA MET A 86 -0.09 -14.42 6.20
C MET A 86 -0.94 -15.50 5.54
N ALA A 87 -1.59 -15.20 4.42
CA ALA A 87 -2.36 -16.18 3.63
C ALA A 87 -1.47 -17.25 2.97
N THR A 88 -0.21 -16.93 2.70
CA THR A 88 0.77 -17.90 2.17
C THR A 88 1.33 -18.85 3.23
N ARG A 89 0.81 -18.81 4.46
CA ARG A 89 1.14 -19.76 5.53
C ARG A 89 0.15 -20.91 5.51
N ASP A 90 0.63 -22.09 5.85
CA ASP A 90 -0.20 -23.26 6.15
C ASP A 90 -0.84 -23.08 7.54
N ASP A 91 -1.84 -22.19 7.62
CA ASP A 91 -2.55 -21.79 8.84
C ASP A 91 -4.07 -21.89 8.59
N PRO A 92 -4.88 -22.36 9.55
CA PRO A 92 -6.34 -22.41 9.41
C PRO A 92 -6.99 -21.06 9.02
N THR A 93 -6.35 -19.95 9.37
CA THR A 93 -6.80 -18.59 9.07
C THR A 93 -6.29 -18.04 7.74
N ALA A 94 -5.48 -18.79 7.01
CA ALA A 94 -4.90 -18.38 5.73
C ALA A 94 -5.95 -17.95 4.70
N VAL A 95 -7.08 -18.66 4.65
CA VAL A 95 -8.21 -18.34 3.77
C VAL A 95 -8.84 -16.99 4.14
N GLU A 96 -9.04 -16.72 5.43
CA GLU A 96 -9.60 -15.44 5.90
C GLU A 96 -8.65 -14.28 5.62
N TYR A 97 -7.34 -14.52 5.70
CA TYR A 97 -6.34 -13.55 5.29
C TYR A 97 -6.32 -13.34 3.78
N ALA A 98 -6.49 -14.38 2.96
CA ALA A 98 -6.61 -14.24 1.51
C ALA A 98 -7.84 -13.41 1.13
N LYS A 99 -9.03 -13.70 1.70
CA LYS A 99 -10.26 -12.89 1.53
C LYS A 99 -10.02 -11.42 1.89
N SER A 100 -9.35 -11.19 3.02
CA SER A 100 -9.03 -9.85 3.49
C SER A 100 -8.04 -9.14 2.57
N ALA A 101 -7.04 -9.85 2.03
CA ALA A 101 -6.07 -9.31 1.09
C ALA A 101 -6.75 -8.83 -0.20
N VAL A 102 -7.64 -9.64 -0.78
CA VAL A 102 -8.45 -9.27 -1.97
C VAL A 102 -9.26 -8.01 -1.68
N LYS A 103 -10.03 -7.99 -0.58
CA LYS A 103 -10.87 -6.85 -0.19
C LYS A 103 -10.08 -5.54 -0.09
N TRP A 104 -8.92 -5.57 0.56
CA TRP A 104 -8.10 -4.37 0.73
C TRP A 104 -7.39 -3.97 -0.57
N ALA A 105 -7.00 -4.92 -1.42
CA ALA A 105 -6.43 -4.63 -2.73
C ALA A 105 -7.47 -3.95 -3.63
N ASP A 106 -8.69 -4.49 -3.72
CA ASP A 106 -9.80 -3.94 -4.51
C ASP A 106 -10.10 -2.50 -4.11
N ARG A 107 -10.16 -2.22 -2.79
CA ARG A 107 -10.39 -0.86 -2.27
C ARG A 107 -9.34 0.15 -2.75
N VAL A 108 -8.09 -0.26 -2.96
CA VAL A 108 -7.06 0.65 -3.48
C VAL A 108 -7.12 0.74 -5.01
N LEU A 109 -7.43 -0.38 -5.68
CA LEU A 109 -7.61 -0.44 -7.13
C LEU A 109 -8.78 0.43 -7.62
N GLU A 110 -9.82 0.66 -6.80
CA GLU A 110 -10.89 1.64 -7.10
C GLU A 110 -10.35 3.03 -7.47
N HIS A 111 -9.23 3.42 -6.85
CA HIS A 111 -8.58 4.71 -7.10
C HIS A 111 -7.33 4.60 -7.98
N LYS A 112 -6.76 3.40 -8.09
CA LYS A 112 -5.52 3.11 -8.84
C LYS A 112 -5.65 1.81 -9.64
N PRO A 113 -6.54 1.75 -10.64
CA PRO A 113 -6.94 0.50 -11.28
C PRO A 113 -5.80 -0.21 -12.03
N THR A 114 -4.74 0.53 -12.39
CA THR A 114 -3.60 0.03 -13.17
C THR A 114 -2.36 -0.26 -12.32
N ASP A 115 -2.47 -0.21 -10.98
CA ASP A 115 -1.34 -0.49 -10.09
C ASP A 115 -0.96 -1.98 -10.14
N ALA A 116 0.15 -2.27 -10.83
CA ALA A 116 0.60 -3.63 -11.08
C ALA A 116 0.91 -4.43 -9.79
N ALA A 117 1.37 -3.75 -8.74
CA ALA A 117 1.67 -4.42 -7.47
C ALA A 117 0.38 -4.88 -6.78
N LEU A 118 -0.66 -4.03 -6.79
CA LEU A 118 -1.97 -4.38 -6.24
C LEU A 118 -2.69 -5.45 -7.04
N LEU A 119 -2.63 -5.39 -8.37
CA LEU A 119 -3.18 -6.42 -9.24
C LEU A 119 -2.52 -7.79 -8.99
N LYS A 120 -1.20 -7.79 -8.77
CA LYS A 120 -0.45 -9.00 -8.38
C LYS A 120 -0.91 -9.54 -7.03
N ILE A 121 -0.96 -8.68 -6.00
CA ILE A 121 -1.41 -9.07 -4.64
C ILE A 121 -2.81 -9.68 -4.70
N ARG A 122 -3.73 -9.03 -5.41
CA ARG A 122 -5.11 -9.49 -5.58
C ARG A 122 -5.17 -10.86 -6.24
N ARG A 123 -4.43 -11.06 -7.35
CA ARG A 123 -4.42 -12.32 -8.09
C ARG A 123 -3.85 -13.46 -7.24
N GLU A 124 -2.75 -13.24 -6.56
CA GLU A 124 -2.13 -14.25 -5.69
C GLU A 124 -3.05 -14.63 -4.53
N ALA A 125 -3.70 -13.66 -3.90
CA ALA A 125 -4.69 -13.93 -2.85
C ALA A 125 -5.91 -14.69 -3.40
N GLN A 126 -6.38 -14.36 -4.60
CA GLN A 126 -7.50 -15.06 -5.24
C GLN A 126 -7.14 -16.52 -5.57
N SER A 127 -5.93 -16.78 -6.07
CA SER A 127 -5.46 -18.15 -6.33
C SER A 127 -5.53 -19.04 -5.09
N ILE A 128 -5.18 -18.50 -3.90
CA ILE A 128 -5.27 -19.25 -2.63
C ILE A 128 -6.71 -19.62 -2.28
N LEU A 129 -7.67 -18.78 -2.66
CA LEU A 129 -9.10 -19.06 -2.46
C LEU A 129 -9.63 -20.08 -3.46
N ASP A 130 -9.18 -19.99 -4.72
CA ASP A 130 -9.61 -20.88 -5.80
C ASP A 130 -9.01 -22.29 -5.65
N ASP A 131 -7.82 -22.40 -5.03
CA ASP A 131 -7.15 -23.68 -4.74
C ASP A 131 -7.77 -24.43 -3.54
N GLN A 132 -8.78 -23.86 -2.87
CA GLN A 132 -9.52 -24.60 -1.85
C GLN A 132 -10.28 -25.73 -2.52
N PRO A 133 -10.13 -27.00 -2.06
CA PRO A 133 -10.95 -28.08 -2.58
C PRO A 133 -12.41 -27.68 -2.37
N ASP A 134 -13.17 -27.74 -3.45
CA ASP A 134 -14.61 -27.49 -3.45
C ASP A 134 -15.21 -28.47 -2.43
N THR A 135 -15.40 -28.05 -1.18
CA THR A 135 -16.28 -28.72 -0.24
C THR A 135 -17.70 -28.40 -0.66
N ALA A 136 -18.02 -28.67 -1.93
CA ALA A 136 -19.37 -28.98 -2.34
C ALA A 136 -19.72 -30.24 -1.58
N GLU A 137 -20.37 -30.05 -0.43
CA GLU A 137 -21.04 -31.12 0.27
C GLU A 137 -21.90 -31.85 -0.76
N ASP A 138 -21.50 -33.07 -1.08
CA ASP A 138 -22.41 -34.13 -1.46
C ASP A 138 -23.38 -34.30 -0.29
N ALA A 139 -24.37 -33.41 -0.23
CA ALA A 139 -25.54 -33.56 0.61
C ALA A 139 -26.30 -34.76 0.05
N GLY A 140 -25.81 -35.95 0.40
CA GLY A 140 -26.49 -37.20 0.19
C GLY A 140 -27.89 -37.04 0.75
N THR A 141 -28.86 -36.89 -0.17
CA THR A 141 -30.28 -36.86 0.15
C THR A 141 -30.56 -38.11 0.98
N PRO A 142 -30.98 -38.00 2.27
CA PRO A 142 -31.33 -39.19 3.01
C PRO A 142 -32.54 -39.83 2.32
N ASP A 143 -32.36 -41.07 1.87
CA ASP A 143 -33.40 -41.90 1.26
C ASP A 143 -34.63 -41.92 2.20
N PRO A 144 -35.85 -41.59 1.73
CA PRO A 144 -37.02 -41.63 2.58
C PRO A 144 -37.27 -43.07 3.07
N PRO A 145 -37.65 -43.26 4.35
CA PRO A 145 -37.83 -44.60 4.90
C PRO A 145 -38.95 -45.36 4.16
N PRO A 146 -38.83 -46.69 4.03
CA PRO A 146 -39.81 -47.50 3.32
C PRO A 146 -41.18 -47.40 4.01
N LYS A 147 -42.21 -47.07 3.23
CA LYS A 147 -43.60 -47.06 3.69
C LYS A 147 -44.01 -48.50 4.05
N LYS A 148 -44.44 -48.70 5.29
CA LYS A 148 -45.14 -49.92 5.73
C LYS A 148 -46.58 -49.92 5.21
#